data_AF-A0A2S3HBH6-F1
#
_entry.id   AF-A0A2S3HBH6-F1
#
_cell.length_a   1.000
_cell.length_b   1.000
_cell.length_c   1.000
_cell.angle_alpha   90.00
_cell.angle_beta   90.00
_cell.angle_gamma   90.00
#
_symmetry.space_group_name_H-M   'P 1'
#
loop_
_entity.id
_entity.type
_entity.pdbx_description
1 polymer ?
#
loop_
_entity_poly.entity_id
_entity_poly.type
_entity_poly.pdbx_seq_one_letter_code
_entity_poly.pdbx_strand_id
1 'polypeptide(L)'
;MAAPLYRDASAPVEARVRDLLGRMTLREKAAQMAQIERAVASPRALAELGAGSVLNAGGSAPREQASPADWAAMVDGMQRHALASRLGVPILYGTDAVHGHNNVYGATVFPHNVGLGATRDAELARRIGEATALEVRATGIHWTFAPCVAVCRDPRWGRCYESYSEDPEIVRSLTTIVSGLQGQPPADHPHGYPFLASVRENVLACAKHFVGDGGTDKGVNEGNAICSYEDLEAIHMTPYPDCIAQGVATVMASYSKWNGEPLHSSRYLLTDVLKGKLGFKGFVISDWEGIDRLCEPREPRGSDYRYCIAQSVNAGMDMIMIPHRFEKFLEDIVFLVETGEVPMSRIDDAVERILRVKFISGVFEHPFSDHSLLDIVGCKEHRLLAREAVRKSLILLKNGKDQKAPFLPLAKTAKRILVAGTHADDIGYQCGGWTIAWHGDSGKITLDRQKAS
;
A
#
# COMPACT_ATOMS: atom_id res chain seq x y z
N MET A 1 -16.02 -4.60 -37.08
CA MET A 1 -14.59 -4.32 -36.81
C MET A 1 -14.11 -5.32 -35.77
N ALA A 2 -12.90 -5.87 -35.89
CA ALA A 2 -12.33 -6.73 -34.87
C ALA A 2 -12.22 -5.98 -33.53
N ALA A 3 -12.35 -6.69 -32.41
CA ALA A 3 -12.15 -6.09 -31.09
C ALA A 3 -10.71 -5.52 -30.97
N PRO A 4 -10.51 -4.39 -30.29
CA PRO A 4 -9.18 -3.86 -30.02
C PRO A 4 -8.27 -4.88 -29.32
N LEU A 5 -6.98 -4.93 -29.66
CA LEU A 5 -6.03 -5.91 -29.11
C LEU A 5 -5.92 -5.82 -27.58
N TYR A 6 -6.03 -4.63 -27.00
CA TYR A 6 -5.98 -4.48 -25.53
C TYR A 6 -7.13 -5.20 -24.80
N ARG A 7 -8.22 -5.57 -25.50
CA ARG A 7 -9.34 -6.33 -24.94
C ARG A 7 -9.21 -7.85 -25.13
N ASP A 8 -8.19 -8.30 -25.86
CA ASP A 8 -7.90 -9.72 -26.00
C ASP A 8 -7.07 -10.21 -24.82
N ALA A 9 -7.70 -10.94 -23.90
CA ALA A 9 -7.06 -11.48 -22.71
C ALA A 9 -5.96 -12.51 -23.03
N SER A 10 -5.93 -13.08 -24.24
CA SER A 10 -4.90 -14.02 -24.68
C SER A 10 -3.63 -13.34 -25.21
N ALA A 11 -3.71 -12.03 -25.51
CA ALA A 11 -2.59 -11.27 -26.03
C ALA A 11 -1.55 -10.96 -24.93
N PRO A 12 -0.24 -10.92 -25.26
CA PRO A 12 0.79 -10.55 -24.30
C PRO A 12 0.54 -9.17 -23.68
N VAL A 13 0.79 -9.03 -22.37
CA VAL A 13 0.57 -7.79 -21.61
C VAL A 13 1.17 -6.57 -22.32
N GLU A 14 2.43 -6.63 -22.74
CA GLU A 14 3.10 -5.50 -23.40
C GLU A 14 2.47 -5.13 -24.76
N ALA A 15 1.86 -6.09 -25.46
CA ALA A 15 1.12 -5.79 -26.68
C ALA A 15 -0.20 -5.08 -26.38
N ARG A 16 -0.91 -5.51 -25.33
CA ARG A 16 -2.14 -4.86 -24.83
C ARG A 16 -1.86 -3.44 -24.34
N VAL A 17 -0.76 -3.24 -23.60
CA VAL A 17 -0.30 -1.93 -23.14
C VAL A 17 -0.04 -0.98 -24.31
N ARG A 18 0.77 -1.39 -25.30
CA ARG A 18 1.06 -0.55 -26.48
C ARG A 18 -0.19 -0.21 -27.28
N ASP A 19 -1.09 -1.19 -27.48
CA ASP A 19 -2.34 -0.96 -28.21
C ASP A 19 -3.25 0.03 -27.48
N LEU A 20 -3.41 -0.10 -26.15
CA LEU A 20 -4.23 0.82 -25.38
C LEU A 20 -3.61 2.22 -25.32
N LEU A 21 -2.31 2.32 -25.03
CA LEU A 21 -1.58 3.58 -24.93
C LEU A 21 -1.67 4.39 -26.23
N GLY A 22 -1.59 3.73 -27.40
CA GLY A 22 -1.72 4.35 -28.72
C GLY A 22 -3.13 4.86 -29.04
N ARG A 23 -4.16 4.44 -28.28
CA ARG A 23 -5.56 4.87 -28.44
C ARG A 23 -5.97 5.97 -27.48
N MET A 24 -5.15 6.26 -26.46
CA MET A 24 -5.43 7.24 -25.44
C MET A 24 -5.06 8.65 -25.88
N THR A 25 -5.95 9.59 -25.60
CA THR A 25 -5.67 11.03 -25.65
C THR A 25 -4.73 11.45 -24.52
N LEU A 26 -4.12 12.63 -24.63
CA LEU A 26 -3.33 13.22 -23.54
C LEU A 26 -4.14 13.29 -22.23
N ARG A 27 -5.40 13.72 -22.29
CA ARG A 27 -6.26 13.82 -21.10
C ARG A 27 -6.54 12.45 -20.46
N GLU A 28 -6.79 11.41 -21.26
CA GLU A 28 -6.96 10.05 -20.70
C GLU A 28 -5.66 9.52 -20.09
N LYS A 29 -4.51 9.81 -20.70
CA LYS A 29 -3.19 9.45 -20.16
C LYS A 29 -2.93 10.13 -18.82
N ALA A 30 -3.13 11.45 -18.77
CA ALA A 30 -3.04 12.24 -17.55
C ALA A 30 -4.01 11.73 -16.45
N ALA A 31 -5.23 11.37 -16.82
CA ALA A 31 -6.20 10.84 -15.87
C ALA A 31 -5.79 9.48 -15.28
N GLN A 32 -5.10 8.61 -16.06
CA GLN A 32 -4.56 7.36 -15.52
C GLN A 32 -3.50 7.58 -14.42
N MET A 33 -2.80 8.71 -14.45
CA MET A 33 -1.82 9.09 -13.43
C MET A 33 -2.46 9.62 -12.15
N ALA A 34 -3.78 9.75 -12.08
CA ALA A 34 -4.49 10.24 -10.91
C ALA A 34 -5.03 9.10 -10.03
N GLN A 35 -4.73 9.15 -8.74
CA GLN A 35 -5.45 8.43 -7.69
C GLN A 35 -6.24 9.42 -6.84
N ILE A 36 -7.54 9.16 -6.68
CA ILE A 36 -8.50 10.03 -5.96
C ILE A 36 -9.13 9.32 -4.77
N GLU A 37 -9.57 10.08 -3.78
CA GLU A 37 -10.24 9.53 -2.60
C GLU A 37 -11.70 9.14 -2.93
N ARG A 38 -12.19 8.05 -2.34
CA ARG A 38 -13.52 7.47 -2.58
C ARG A 38 -14.70 8.44 -2.37
N ALA A 39 -14.56 9.47 -1.54
CA ALA A 39 -15.56 10.49 -1.28
C ALA A 39 -15.70 11.50 -2.43
N VAL A 40 -14.68 11.64 -3.28
CA VAL A 40 -14.74 12.49 -4.49
C VAL A 40 -14.86 11.69 -5.80
N ALA A 41 -14.89 10.35 -5.72
CA ALA A 41 -15.01 9.43 -6.85
C ALA A 41 -16.45 9.38 -7.43
N SER A 42 -16.90 10.51 -7.97
CA SER A 42 -18.22 10.67 -8.60
C SER A 42 -18.32 9.95 -9.96
N PRO A 43 -19.54 9.72 -10.49
CA PRO A 43 -19.72 9.21 -11.86
C PRO A 43 -18.98 10.03 -12.92
N ARG A 44 -18.95 11.36 -12.79
CA ARG A 44 -18.19 12.25 -13.68
C ARG A 44 -16.68 12.00 -13.57
N ALA A 45 -16.15 11.92 -12.35
CA ALA A 45 -14.72 11.67 -12.13
C ALA A 45 -14.26 10.34 -12.76
N LEU A 46 -15.12 9.31 -12.72
CA LEU A 46 -14.79 7.97 -13.19
C LEU A 46 -15.13 7.72 -14.67
N ALA A 47 -16.30 8.15 -15.14
CA ALA A 47 -16.77 7.87 -16.50
C ALA A 47 -16.35 8.93 -17.52
N GLU A 48 -16.45 10.22 -17.17
CA GLU A 48 -16.18 11.33 -18.09
C GLU A 48 -14.70 11.74 -18.06
N LEU A 49 -14.13 11.88 -16.86
CA LEU A 49 -12.76 12.33 -16.66
C LEU A 49 -11.75 11.17 -16.58
N GLY A 50 -12.20 9.96 -16.24
CA GLY A 50 -11.42 8.73 -16.38
C GLY A 50 -10.29 8.55 -15.37
N ALA A 51 -10.49 8.91 -14.09
CA ALA A 51 -9.50 8.73 -13.04
C ALA A 51 -8.90 7.30 -13.05
N GLY A 52 -7.59 7.19 -12.92
CA GLY A 52 -6.86 5.93 -13.04
C GLY A 52 -7.02 5.01 -11.83
N SER A 53 -7.20 5.58 -10.65
CA SER A 53 -7.28 4.83 -9.40
C SER A 53 -8.14 5.55 -8.37
N VAL A 54 -8.70 4.77 -7.44
CA VAL A 54 -9.39 5.27 -6.24
C VAL A 54 -8.73 4.67 -5.01
N LEU A 55 -8.74 5.38 -3.87
CA LEU A 55 -8.39 4.82 -2.57
C LEU A 55 -9.43 5.17 -1.50
N ASN A 56 -9.36 4.50 -0.36
CA ASN A 56 -9.89 5.02 0.91
C ASN A 56 -8.77 5.51 1.82
N ALA A 57 -8.96 6.67 2.45
CA ALA A 57 -8.15 7.07 3.60
C ALA A 57 -8.40 6.15 4.82
N GLY A 58 -7.54 6.22 5.83
CA GLY A 58 -7.76 5.57 7.12
C GLY A 58 -9.08 6.03 7.76
N GLY A 59 -10.04 5.12 7.93
CA GLY A 59 -11.39 5.45 8.41
C GLY A 59 -12.40 5.91 7.36
N SER A 60 -12.00 6.05 6.08
CA SER A 60 -12.93 6.39 5.00
C SER A 60 -13.70 5.15 4.52
N ALA A 61 -14.61 4.66 5.36
CA ALA A 61 -15.49 3.55 5.05
C ALA A 61 -16.74 4.00 4.24
N PRO A 62 -17.43 3.09 3.52
CA PRO A 62 -18.70 3.39 2.85
C PRO A 62 -19.77 3.95 3.81
N ARG A 63 -19.77 3.45 5.06
CA ARG A 63 -20.62 3.85 6.17
C ARG A 63 -20.02 3.33 7.49
N GLU A 64 -20.56 3.79 8.61
CA GLU A 64 -20.21 3.26 9.93
C GLU A 64 -20.46 1.74 9.99
N GLN A 65 -19.47 0.99 10.51
CA GLN A 65 -19.50 -0.48 10.60
C GLN A 65 -19.93 -1.17 9.29
N ALA A 66 -19.46 -0.65 8.15
CA ALA A 66 -19.70 -1.24 6.83
C ALA A 66 -19.23 -2.71 6.82
N SER A 67 -20.12 -3.60 6.37
CA SER A 67 -19.81 -5.01 6.16
C SER A 67 -18.90 -5.19 4.94
N PRO A 68 -18.22 -6.33 4.80
CA PRO A 68 -17.47 -6.67 3.58
C PRO A 68 -18.29 -6.50 2.29
N ALA A 69 -19.58 -6.81 2.33
CA ALA A 69 -20.49 -6.68 1.19
C ALA A 69 -20.78 -5.21 0.83
N ASP A 70 -20.83 -4.30 1.80
CA ASP A 70 -20.98 -2.87 1.53
C ASP A 70 -19.75 -2.31 0.81
N TRP A 71 -18.56 -2.75 1.20
CA TRP A 71 -17.32 -2.40 0.53
C TRP A 71 -17.28 -2.94 -0.91
N ALA A 72 -17.57 -4.23 -1.09
CA ALA A 72 -17.63 -4.86 -2.41
C ALA A 72 -18.61 -4.12 -3.34
N ALA A 73 -19.82 -3.83 -2.85
CA ALA A 73 -20.83 -3.09 -3.62
C ALA A 73 -20.39 -1.67 -4.00
N MET A 74 -19.70 -0.96 -3.10
CA MET A 74 -19.13 0.36 -3.37
C MET A 74 -18.07 0.30 -4.49
N VAL A 75 -17.11 -0.62 -4.37
CA VAL A 75 -16.03 -0.76 -5.35
C VAL A 75 -16.59 -1.16 -6.72
N ASP A 76 -17.55 -2.09 -6.77
CA ASP A 76 -18.21 -2.49 -8.02
C ASP A 76 -19.01 -1.35 -8.65
N GLY A 77 -19.62 -0.49 -7.83
CA GLY A 77 -20.29 0.71 -8.31
C GLY A 77 -19.34 1.66 -9.01
N MET A 78 -18.19 1.94 -8.39
CA MET A 78 -17.14 2.78 -8.98
C MET A 78 -16.58 2.16 -10.25
N GLN A 79 -16.38 0.85 -10.27
CA GLN A 79 -15.89 0.17 -11.44
C GLN A 79 -16.87 0.24 -12.62
N ARG A 80 -18.18 0.11 -12.38
CA ARG A 80 -19.20 0.30 -13.43
C ARG A 80 -19.11 1.70 -14.05
N HIS A 81 -18.84 2.74 -13.26
CA HIS A 81 -18.63 4.09 -13.80
C HIS A 81 -17.35 4.17 -14.64
N ALA A 82 -16.22 3.63 -14.17
CA ALA A 82 -14.96 3.63 -14.92
C ALA A 82 -15.08 2.90 -16.28
N LEU A 83 -15.77 1.76 -16.29
CA LEU A 83 -16.01 0.96 -17.50
C LEU A 83 -16.95 1.63 -18.51
N ALA A 84 -17.74 2.61 -18.10
CA ALA A 84 -18.60 3.40 -18.99
C ALA A 84 -17.83 4.50 -19.75
N SER A 85 -16.55 4.74 -19.42
CA SER A 85 -15.69 5.66 -20.17
C SER A 85 -15.44 5.18 -21.61
N ARG A 86 -14.99 6.10 -22.49
CA ARG A 86 -14.78 5.83 -23.93
C ARG A 86 -13.93 4.58 -24.21
N LEU A 87 -12.86 4.39 -23.46
CA LEU A 87 -11.97 3.22 -23.59
C LEU A 87 -12.32 2.10 -22.61
N GLY A 88 -13.18 2.35 -21.62
CA GLY A 88 -13.56 1.39 -20.58
C GLY A 88 -12.37 0.88 -19.79
N VAL A 89 -11.44 1.77 -19.41
CA VAL A 89 -10.27 1.41 -18.61
C VAL A 89 -10.71 1.29 -17.14
N PRO A 90 -10.58 0.10 -16.51
CA PRO A 90 -10.96 -0.10 -15.12
C PRO A 90 -10.05 0.69 -14.16
N ILE A 91 -10.56 1.02 -12.97
CA ILE A 91 -9.73 1.58 -11.89
C ILE A 91 -8.95 0.49 -11.17
N LEU A 92 -7.80 0.85 -10.59
CA LEU A 92 -7.27 0.12 -9.42
C LEU A 92 -7.83 0.77 -8.16
N TYR A 93 -8.36 -0.03 -7.25
CA TYR A 93 -8.75 0.44 -5.92
C TYR A 93 -7.67 0.08 -4.90
N GLY A 94 -7.13 1.09 -4.21
CA GLY A 94 -6.08 0.97 -3.19
C GLY A 94 -6.59 1.14 -1.76
N THR A 95 -5.95 0.49 -0.78
CA THR A 95 -6.27 0.65 0.65
C THR A 95 -5.04 0.41 1.52
N ASP A 96 -4.97 1.01 2.70
CA ASP A 96 -4.00 0.60 3.73
C ASP A 96 -4.52 -0.66 4.44
N ALA A 97 -4.13 -1.84 3.92
CA ALA A 97 -4.26 -3.13 4.60
C ALA A 97 -2.89 -3.56 5.15
N VAL A 98 -2.44 -2.88 6.22
CA VAL A 98 -1.05 -2.90 6.72
C VAL A 98 -0.82 -3.87 7.88
N HIS A 99 -1.88 -4.37 8.49
CA HIS A 99 -1.84 -5.42 9.51
C HIS A 99 -3.13 -6.26 9.48
N GLY A 100 -3.48 -6.74 8.28
CA GLY A 100 -4.81 -7.24 7.93
C GLY A 100 -5.61 -6.20 7.16
N HIS A 101 -6.87 -6.48 6.82
CA HIS A 101 -7.74 -5.50 6.15
C HIS A 101 -8.34 -4.49 7.14
N ASN A 102 -7.45 -3.73 7.76
CA ASN A 102 -7.65 -3.04 9.05
C ASN A 102 -8.66 -1.89 9.02
N ASN A 103 -9.10 -1.41 7.86
CA ASN A 103 -10.20 -0.44 7.73
C ASN A 103 -11.60 -1.07 7.80
N VAL A 104 -11.70 -2.39 7.68
CA VAL A 104 -12.98 -3.10 7.53
C VAL A 104 -13.46 -3.64 8.86
N TYR A 105 -14.70 -3.30 9.23
CA TYR A 105 -15.32 -3.81 10.43
C TYR A 105 -15.43 -5.33 10.38
N GLY A 106 -14.94 -6.00 11.42
CA GLY A 106 -14.94 -7.46 11.50
C GLY A 106 -13.78 -8.17 10.79
N ALA A 107 -12.91 -7.48 10.05
CA ALA A 107 -11.71 -8.09 9.48
C ALA A 107 -10.74 -8.61 10.55
N THR A 108 -9.86 -9.54 10.16
CA THR A 108 -8.78 -10.01 11.03
C THR A 108 -7.73 -8.92 11.18
N VAL A 109 -7.37 -8.59 12.43
CA VAL A 109 -6.28 -7.66 12.75
C VAL A 109 -5.08 -8.45 13.27
N PHE A 110 -3.96 -8.33 12.57
CA PHE A 110 -2.68 -8.97 12.91
C PHE A 110 -1.84 -8.03 13.80
N PRO A 111 -0.79 -8.56 14.49
CA PRO A 111 0.20 -7.70 15.12
C PRO A 111 0.81 -6.72 14.11
N HIS A 112 1.04 -5.49 14.54
CA HIS A 112 1.83 -4.53 13.77
C HIS A 112 3.26 -5.05 13.50
N ASN A 113 3.90 -4.47 12.49
CA ASN A 113 5.16 -4.94 11.93
C ASN A 113 6.27 -5.12 12.96
N VAL A 114 6.42 -4.24 13.95
CA VAL A 114 7.44 -4.39 15.01
C VAL A 114 7.26 -5.70 15.80
N GLY A 115 6.01 -6.11 16.03
CA GLY A 115 5.68 -7.40 16.65
C GLY A 115 5.99 -8.57 15.73
N LEU A 116 5.70 -8.46 14.43
CA LEU A 116 6.08 -9.47 13.43
C LEU A 116 7.60 -9.60 13.32
N GLY A 117 8.32 -8.47 13.40
CA GLY A 117 9.77 -8.39 13.54
C GLY A 117 10.27 -9.32 14.63
N ALA A 118 9.73 -9.19 15.85
CA ALA A 118 10.10 -9.99 17.02
C ALA A 118 9.96 -11.51 16.81
N THR A 119 9.10 -11.95 15.89
CA THR A 119 8.92 -13.38 15.58
C THR A 119 10.11 -13.99 14.85
N ARG A 120 10.85 -13.19 14.06
CA ARG A 120 11.91 -13.65 13.14
C ARG A 120 11.46 -14.77 12.20
N ASP A 121 10.17 -14.77 11.84
CA ASP A 121 9.51 -15.86 11.10
C ASP A 121 8.99 -15.37 9.76
N ALA A 122 9.82 -15.52 8.73
CA ALA A 122 9.51 -15.13 7.36
C ALA A 122 8.31 -15.90 6.78
N GLU A 123 8.12 -17.16 7.17
CA GLU A 123 6.99 -17.96 6.72
C GLU A 123 5.68 -17.51 7.36
N LEU A 124 5.72 -17.08 8.63
CA LEU A 124 4.59 -16.42 9.26
C LEU A 124 4.21 -15.13 8.55
N ALA A 125 5.19 -14.27 8.21
CA ALA A 125 4.92 -13.03 7.46
C ALA A 125 4.29 -13.31 6.09
N ARG A 126 4.77 -14.34 5.38
CA ARG A 126 4.19 -14.81 4.12
C ARG A 126 2.72 -15.23 4.28
N ARG A 127 2.42 -16.11 5.24
CA ARG A 127 1.04 -16.57 5.53
C ARG A 127 0.10 -15.43 5.93
N ILE A 128 0.60 -14.42 6.65
CA ILE A 128 -0.17 -13.21 6.99
C ILE A 128 -0.49 -12.42 5.72
N GLY A 129 0.46 -12.29 4.79
CA GLY A 129 0.22 -11.71 3.47
C GLY A 129 -0.88 -12.44 2.70
N GLU A 130 -0.86 -13.77 2.67
CA GLU A 130 -1.90 -14.59 2.00
C GLU A 130 -3.29 -14.36 2.60
N ALA A 131 -3.41 -14.42 3.93
CA ALA A 131 -4.67 -14.16 4.62
C ALA A 131 -5.18 -12.74 4.37
N THR A 132 -4.27 -11.75 4.43
CA THR A 132 -4.61 -10.34 4.17
C THR A 132 -5.09 -10.14 2.73
N ALA A 133 -4.42 -10.76 1.75
CA ALA A 133 -4.81 -10.67 0.35
C ALA A 133 -6.23 -11.16 0.11
N LEU A 134 -6.58 -12.32 0.68
CA LEU A 134 -7.92 -12.88 0.58
C LEU A 134 -8.98 -11.96 1.20
N GLU A 135 -8.73 -11.41 2.40
CA GLU A 135 -9.68 -10.48 3.03
C GLU A 135 -9.84 -9.18 2.22
N VAL A 136 -8.77 -8.66 1.61
CA VAL A 136 -8.82 -7.48 0.74
C VAL A 136 -9.58 -7.76 -0.57
N ARG A 137 -9.32 -8.90 -1.22
CA ARG A 137 -10.05 -9.30 -2.44
C ARG A 137 -11.53 -9.54 -2.16
N ALA A 138 -11.89 -10.07 -0.99
CA ALA A 138 -13.27 -10.26 -0.58
C ALA A 138 -14.09 -8.97 -0.53
N THR A 139 -13.46 -7.80 -0.35
CA THR A 139 -14.14 -6.50 -0.39
C THR A 139 -14.05 -5.81 -1.76
N GLY A 140 -13.66 -6.52 -2.81
CA GLY A 140 -13.52 -5.99 -4.18
C GLY A 140 -12.27 -5.16 -4.42
N ILE A 141 -11.38 -5.00 -3.45
CA ILE A 141 -10.18 -4.15 -3.55
C ILE A 141 -9.05 -4.92 -4.25
N HIS A 142 -8.18 -4.21 -4.98
CA HIS A 142 -7.18 -4.82 -5.88
C HIS A 142 -5.74 -4.60 -5.42
N TRP A 143 -5.53 -3.64 -4.53
CA TRP A 143 -4.21 -3.11 -4.20
C TRP A 143 -4.15 -2.71 -2.73
N THR A 144 -3.10 -3.16 -2.03
CA THR A 144 -2.78 -2.69 -0.67
C THR A 144 -1.50 -1.85 -0.65
N PHE A 145 -1.50 -0.82 0.18
CA PHE A 145 -0.32 -0.01 0.48
C PHE A 145 0.57 -0.68 1.54
N ALA A 146 0.98 -1.92 1.30
CA ALA A 146 1.82 -2.72 2.19
C ALA A 146 2.78 -3.63 1.38
N PRO A 147 3.97 -3.96 1.89
CA PRO A 147 4.47 -3.65 3.24
C PRO A 147 5.17 -2.28 3.40
N CYS A 148 5.11 -1.74 4.61
CA CYS A 148 6.08 -0.74 5.07
C CYS A 148 7.41 -1.46 5.38
N VAL A 149 8.44 -1.19 4.58
CA VAL A 149 9.79 -1.78 4.71
C VAL A 149 10.80 -0.76 5.25
N ALA A 150 10.29 0.25 5.98
CA ALA A 150 11.13 1.18 6.71
C ALA A 150 12.06 0.42 7.66
N VAL A 151 13.33 0.85 7.73
CA VAL A 151 14.26 0.45 8.78
C VAL A 151 14.27 1.58 9.81
N CYS A 152 13.49 1.45 10.88
CA CYS A 152 13.34 2.50 11.90
C CYS A 152 14.63 2.62 12.72
N ARG A 153 15.31 3.78 12.67
CA ARG A 153 16.57 4.03 13.38
C ARG A 153 16.39 4.86 14.65
N ASP A 154 15.18 5.37 14.88
CA ASP A 154 14.85 6.16 16.06
C ASP A 154 13.41 5.89 16.52
N PRO A 155 13.21 5.25 17.68
CA PRO A 155 11.88 4.86 18.16
C PRO A 155 11.01 6.06 18.57
N ARG A 156 11.53 7.29 18.57
CA ARG A 156 10.70 8.51 18.70
C ARG A 156 9.79 8.72 17.49
N TRP A 157 10.09 8.08 16.36
CA TRP A 157 9.27 8.16 15.16
C TRP A 157 7.89 7.53 15.37
N GLY A 158 6.84 8.31 15.13
CA GLY A 158 5.45 7.90 15.34
C GLY A 158 5.00 6.70 14.50
N ARG A 159 5.76 6.30 13.47
CA ARG A 159 5.50 5.13 12.64
C ARG A 159 6.48 3.97 12.91
N CYS A 160 7.26 4.02 13.99
CA CYS A 160 8.24 2.97 14.27
C CYS A 160 7.58 1.58 14.46
N TYR A 161 6.31 1.51 14.88
CA TYR A 161 5.56 0.26 14.95
C TYR A 161 5.26 -0.36 13.57
N GLU A 162 5.27 0.44 12.49
CA GLU A 162 5.14 -0.01 11.11
C GLU A 162 6.46 -0.54 10.53
N SER A 163 7.58 -0.35 11.22
CA SER A 163 8.87 -0.97 10.87
C SER A 163 9.01 -2.33 11.54
N TYR A 164 9.50 -3.33 10.80
CA TYR A 164 9.77 -4.64 11.39
C TYR A 164 10.96 -4.62 12.35
N SER A 165 11.97 -3.80 12.09
CA SER A 165 13.19 -3.75 12.91
C SER A 165 14.04 -2.52 12.60
N GLU A 166 14.92 -2.18 13.54
CA GLU A 166 16.05 -1.30 13.28
C GLU A 166 17.15 -2.00 12.47
N ASP A 167 17.18 -3.33 12.44
CA ASP A 167 18.14 -4.13 11.67
C ASP A 167 17.64 -4.36 10.23
N PRO A 168 18.36 -3.88 9.20
CA PRO A 168 18.00 -4.08 7.80
C PRO A 168 17.80 -5.55 7.41
N GLU A 169 18.57 -6.48 8.00
CA GLU A 169 18.49 -7.90 7.64
C GLU A 169 17.19 -8.54 8.11
N ILE A 170 16.67 -8.11 9.27
CA ILE A 170 15.37 -8.58 9.76
C ILE A 170 14.26 -8.04 8.88
N VAL A 171 14.30 -6.75 8.51
CA VAL A 171 13.33 -6.16 7.57
C VAL A 171 13.37 -6.90 6.24
N ARG A 172 14.57 -7.15 5.70
CA ARG A 172 14.78 -7.91 4.46
C ARG A 172 14.17 -9.32 4.54
N SER A 173 14.42 -10.04 5.63
CA SER A 173 13.90 -11.41 5.84
C SER A 173 12.37 -11.50 5.87
N LEU A 174 11.68 -10.41 6.24
CA LEU A 174 10.23 -10.35 6.37
C LEU A 174 9.54 -9.75 5.13
N THR A 175 10.30 -9.40 4.09
CA THR A 175 9.74 -8.99 2.80
C THR A 175 8.93 -10.10 2.12
N THR A 176 9.00 -11.34 2.60
CA THR A 176 8.17 -12.48 2.16
C THR A 176 6.66 -12.23 2.22
N ILE A 177 6.23 -11.23 3.01
CA ILE A 177 4.85 -10.74 2.96
C ILE A 177 4.43 -10.26 1.56
N VAL A 178 5.37 -9.76 0.73
CA VAL A 178 5.11 -9.42 -0.68
C VAL A 178 4.65 -10.64 -1.46
N SER A 179 5.37 -11.76 -1.35
CA SER A 179 4.98 -13.03 -1.99
C SER A 179 3.73 -13.64 -1.36
N GLY A 180 3.42 -13.34 -0.09
CA GLY A 180 2.13 -13.67 0.50
C GLY A 180 0.99 -12.89 -0.14
N LEU A 181 1.17 -11.59 -0.32
CA LEU A 181 0.17 -10.71 -0.91
C LEU A 181 -0.07 -11.01 -2.39
N GLN A 182 1.01 -11.13 -3.17
CA GLN A 182 0.95 -11.24 -4.63
C GLN A 182 1.06 -12.67 -5.17
N GLY A 183 1.47 -13.61 -4.34
CA GLY A 183 1.94 -14.93 -4.78
C GLY A 183 3.42 -14.92 -5.16
N GLN A 184 4.03 -16.10 -5.24
CA GLN A 184 5.44 -16.28 -5.56
C GLN A 184 5.66 -16.28 -7.09
N PRO A 185 6.51 -15.39 -7.64
CA PRO A 185 6.88 -15.45 -9.05
C PRO A 185 7.59 -16.76 -9.42
N PRO A 186 7.37 -17.31 -10.63
CA PRO A 186 8.15 -18.45 -11.11
C PRO A 186 9.63 -18.05 -11.30
N ALA A 187 10.53 -19.04 -11.34
CA ALA A 187 11.97 -18.81 -11.35
C ALA A 187 12.49 -18.05 -12.59
N ASP A 188 11.76 -18.11 -13.70
CA ASP A 188 12.05 -17.42 -14.97
C ASP A 188 11.33 -16.06 -15.10
N HIS A 189 10.62 -15.62 -14.06
CA HIS A 189 9.95 -14.32 -14.04
C HIS A 189 10.98 -13.19 -14.22
N PRO A 190 10.77 -12.23 -15.16
CA PRO A 190 11.74 -11.19 -15.42
C PRO A 190 11.99 -10.29 -14.20
N HIS A 191 13.27 -10.06 -13.88
CA HIS A 191 13.67 -9.22 -12.75
C HIS A 191 13.02 -7.82 -12.81
N GLY A 192 12.40 -7.43 -11.69
CA GLY A 192 11.74 -6.15 -11.52
C GLY A 192 10.43 -5.97 -12.30
N TYR A 193 9.97 -6.99 -13.02
CA TYR A 193 8.64 -6.99 -13.63
C TYR A 193 7.58 -7.25 -12.55
N PRO A 194 6.47 -6.49 -12.51
CA PRO A 194 5.42 -6.71 -11.52
C PRO A 194 4.75 -8.09 -11.70
N PHE A 195 4.25 -8.66 -10.60
CA PHE A 195 3.68 -10.01 -10.59
C PHE A 195 2.40 -10.11 -9.76
N LEU A 196 1.48 -10.97 -10.18
CA LEU A 196 0.33 -11.41 -9.42
C LEU A 196 0.00 -12.86 -9.82
N ALA A 197 0.05 -13.81 -8.89
CA ALA A 197 -0.16 -15.23 -9.18
C ALA A 197 -1.64 -15.56 -9.46
N SER A 198 -2.54 -15.04 -8.63
CA SER A 198 -3.97 -15.32 -8.70
C SER A 198 -4.77 -14.04 -8.62
N VAL A 199 -5.54 -13.74 -9.66
CA VAL A 199 -6.49 -12.62 -9.65
C VAL A 199 -7.57 -12.81 -8.58
N ARG A 200 -7.83 -14.03 -8.11
CA ARG A 200 -8.86 -14.30 -7.10
C ARG A 200 -8.32 -14.23 -5.68
N GLU A 201 -7.11 -14.74 -5.47
CA GLU A 201 -6.58 -14.98 -4.11
C GLU A 201 -5.52 -13.97 -3.70
N ASN A 202 -4.95 -13.23 -4.65
CA ASN A 202 -3.86 -12.30 -4.40
C ASN A 202 -4.25 -10.84 -4.65
N VAL A 203 -3.49 -9.92 -4.06
CA VAL A 203 -3.65 -8.48 -4.15
C VAL A 203 -2.32 -7.84 -4.53
N LEU A 204 -2.33 -6.74 -5.29
CA LEU A 204 -1.11 -5.99 -5.58
C LEU A 204 -0.51 -5.43 -4.27
N ALA A 205 0.81 -5.55 -4.11
CA ALA A 205 1.56 -5.03 -2.97
C ALA A 205 2.28 -3.72 -3.31
N CYS A 206 2.64 -2.96 -2.27
CA CYS A 206 3.34 -1.70 -2.35
C CYS A 206 4.49 -1.65 -1.33
N ALA A 207 5.74 -1.70 -1.80
CA ALA A 207 6.88 -1.44 -0.92
C ALA A 207 6.94 0.06 -0.60
N LYS A 208 6.90 0.42 0.69
CA LYS A 208 6.88 1.82 1.12
C LYS A 208 7.74 2.10 2.37
N HIS A 209 8.20 3.33 2.60
CA HIS A 209 8.15 4.49 1.70
C HIS A 209 9.55 4.79 1.17
N PHE A 210 9.69 4.79 -0.15
CA PHE A 210 10.98 4.89 -0.83
C PHE A 210 11.52 6.32 -0.77
N VAL A 211 12.66 6.59 -0.15
CA VAL A 211 13.46 5.71 0.72
C VAL A 211 14.07 6.49 1.88
N GLY A 212 14.35 5.80 2.99
CA GLY A 212 14.94 6.43 4.18
C GLY A 212 13.92 7.06 5.12
N ASP A 213 12.64 6.72 4.98
CA ASP A 213 11.56 7.13 5.89
C ASP A 213 11.86 6.81 7.37
N GLY A 214 12.43 5.64 7.66
CA GLY A 214 12.85 5.25 9.00
C GLY A 214 14.15 5.90 9.53
N GLY A 215 14.83 6.72 8.71
CA GLY A 215 16.14 7.31 9.01
C GLY A 215 16.12 8.81 9.30
N THR A 216 14.96 9.43 9.50
CA THR A 216 14.86 10.87 9.70
C THR A 216 15.52 11.34 11.00
N ASP A 217 16.16 12.50 10.96
CA ASP A 217 16.83 13.08 12.13
C ASP A 217 15.86 13.17 13.32
N LYS A 218 16.28 12.60 14.45
CA LYS A 218 15.53 12.54 15.71
C LYS A 218 14.17 11.84 15.61
N GLY A 219 13.95 11.03 14.57
CA GLY A 219 12.68 10.35 14.33
C GLY A 219 11.53 11.30 14.00
N VAL A 220 11.81 12.50 13.49
CA VAL A 220 10.74 13.43 13.08
C VAL A 220 10.05 12.87 11.84
N ASN A 221 8.75 12.62 11.94
CA ASN A 221 7.96 12.13 10.81
C ASN A 221 8.09 13.10 9.62
N GLU A 222 8.32 12.55 8.41
CA GLU A 222 8.45 13.35 7.17
C GLU A 222 9.68 14.29 7.16
N GLY A 223 10.58 14.11 8.13
CA GLY A 223 11.78 14.90 8.31
C GLY A 223 12.87 14.59 7.27
N ASN A 224 14.10 14.99 7.61
CA ASN A 224 15.26 14.80 6.76
C ASN A 224 16.09 13.60 7.24
N ALA A 225 16.29 12.60 6.39
CA ALA A 225 17.27 11.55 6.60
C ALA A 225 18.67 12.06 6.21
N ILE A 226 19.58 12.11 7.17
CA ILE A 226 20.93 12.67 7.01
C ILE A 226 21.92 11.51 7.05
N CYS A 227 22.34 11.05 5.87
CA CYS A 227 23.26 9.91 5.74
C CYS A 227 23.97 9.95 4.39
N SER A 228 25.10 9.24 4.27
CA SER A 228 25.78 9.04 2.99
C SER A 228 24.91 8.20 2.04
N TYR A 229 25.26 8.16 0.75
CA TYR A 229 24.56 7.27 -0.18
C TYR A 229 24.81 5.80 0.19
N GLU A 230 26.03 5.49 0.66
CA GLU A 230 26.43 4.15 1.10
C GLU A 230 25.57 3.68 2.28
N ASP A 231 25.32 4.55 3.27
CA ASP A 231 24.46 4.24 4.41
C ASP A 231 22.99 4.15 3.98
N LEU A 232 22.54 5.05 3.10
CA LEU A 232 21.19 4.98 2.54
C LEU A 232 20.97 3.64 1.82
N GLU A 233 21.95 3.17 1.05
CA GLU A 233 21.90 1.90 0.34
C GLU A 233 21.98 0.70 1.29
N ALA A 234 22.96 0.69 2.18
CA ALA A 234 23.25 -0.43 3.09
C ALA A 234 22.26 -0.57 4.26
N ILE A 235 21.44 0.44 4.53
CA ILE A 235 20.44 0.41 5.60
C ILE A 235 19.04 0.50 5.00
N HIS A 236 18.74 1.59 4.30
CA HIS A 236 17.36 1.94 3.95
C HIS A 236 16.89 1.36 2.61
N MET A 237 17.81 1.09 1.67
CA MET A 237 17.47 0.43 0.41
C MET A 237 17.52 -1.10 0.51
N THR A 238 18.15 -1.66 1.55
CA THR A 238 18.38 -3.11 1.69
C THR A 238 17.15 -4.00 1.45
N PRO A 239 15.92 -3.62 1.88
CA PRO A 239 14.74 -4.46 1.62
C PRO A 239 14.19 -4.38 0.19
N TYR A 240 14.45 -3.29 -0.54
CA TYR A 240 13.80 -3.01 -1.83
C TYR A 240 14.20 -3.99 -2.95
N PRO A 241 15.47 -4.38 -3.13
CA PRO A 241 15.85 -5.42 -4.09
C PRO A 241 15.06 -6.72 -3.90
N ASP A 242 14.83 -7.14 -2.65
CA ASP A 242 14.09 -8.37 -2.36
C ASP A 242 12.60 -8.22 -2.67
N CYS A 243 11.99 -7.06 -2.40
CA CYS A 243 10.63 -6.77 -2.84
C CYS A 243 10.53 -6.79 -4.38
N ILE A 244 11.50 -6.20 -5.08
CA ILE A 244 11.55 -6.14 -6.55
C ILE A 244 11.75 -7.53 -7.16
N ALA A 245 12.60 -8.38 -6.56
CA ALA A 245 12.80 -9.77 -6.97
C ALA A 245 11.54 -10.63 -6.77
N GLN A 246 10.73 -10.31 -5.75
CA GLN A 246 9.41 -10.92 -5.53
C GLN A 246 8.31 -10.33 -6.42
N GLY A 247 8.66 -9.42 -7.34
CA GLY A 247 7.74 -8.84 -8.31
C GLY A 247 6.77 -7.82 -7.71
N VAL A 248 7.14 -7.10 -6.64
CA VAL A 248 6.30 -6.05 -6.04
C VAL A 248 5.74 -5.12 -7.12
N ALA A 249 4.42 -4.89 -7.12
CA ALA A 249 3.75 -4.20 -8.21
C ALA A 249 3.96 -2.69 -8.18
N THR A 250 4.02 -2.11 -6.97
CA THR A 250 4.12 -0.66 -6.78
C THR A 250 5.16 -0.30 -5.74
N VAL A 251 5.70 0.91 -5.85
CA VAL A 251 6.56 1.52 -4.81
C VAL A 251 5.98 2.89 -4.47
N MET A 252 5.79 3.18 -3.18
CA MET A 252 5.32 4.50 -2.75
C MET A 252 6.50 5.36 -2.32
N ALA A 253 6.63 6.57 -2.86
CA ALA A 253 7.67 7.50 -2.46
C ALA A 253 7.37 8.13 -1.09
N SER A 254 8.42 8.29 -0.27
CA SER A 254 8.33 8.87 1.07
C SER A 254 8.18 10.39 1.05
N TYR A 255 7.45 10.94 2.02
CA TYR A 255 7.44 12.39 2.28
C TYR A 255 8.80 12.95 2.70
N SER A 256 9.68 12.10 3.23
CA SER A 256 10.95 12.53 3.81
C SER A 256 11.86 13.18 2.77
N LYS A 257 12.91 13.80 3.29
CA LYS A 257 14.03 14.32 2.51
C LYS A 257 15.23 13.40 2.69
N TRP A 258 16.12 13.35 1.69
CA TRP A 258 17.47 12.81 1.86
C TRP A 258 18.47 13.93 1.68
N ASN A 259 19.27 14.22 2.71
CA ASN A 259 20.23 15.32 2.73
C ASN A 259 19.64 16.68 2.26
N GLY A 260 18.37 16.93 2.60
CA GLY A 260 17.64 18.15 2.26
C GLY A 260 16.83 18.10 0.97
N GLU A 261 17.04 17.11 0.11
CA GLU A 261 16.29 16.94 -1.16
C GLU A 261 14.98 16.17 -0.92
N PRO A 262 13.80 16.71 -1.29
CA PRO A 262 12.54 15.99 -1.19
C PRO A 262 12.48 14.76 -2.10
N LEU A 263 12.07 13.62 -1.55
CA LEU A 263 12.06 12.36 -2.29
C LEU A 263 11.00 12.31 -3.39
N HIS A 264 9.85 12.96 -3.19
CA HIS A 264 8.81 13.11 -4.22
C HIS A 264 9.28 13.84 -5.49
N SER A 265 10.39 14.58 -5.44
CA SER A 265 11.01 15.26 -6.58
C SER A 265 12.44 14.77 -6.89
N SER A 266 12.90 13.68 -6.28
CA SER A 266 14.27 13.21 -6.49
C SER A 266 14.39 12.35 -7.73
N ARG A 267 14.78 12.98 -8.85
CA ARG A 267 15.01 12.26 -10.11
C ARG A 267 16.09 11.18 -9.96
N TYR A 268 17.15 11.49 -9.22
CA TYR A 268 18.24 10.54 -8.97
C TYR A 268 17.72 9.26 -8.31
N LEU A 269 16.96 9.38 -7.22
CA LEU A 269 16.49 8.21 -6.48
C LEU A 269 15.32 7.50 -7.18
N LEU A 270 14.33 8.23 -7.69
CA LEU A 270 13.13 7.61 -8.30
C LEU A 270 13.39 7.06 -9.71
N THR A 271 14.15 7.78 -10.54
CA THR A 271 14.42 7.37 -11.92
C THR A 271 15.74 6.62 -12.03
N ASP A 272 16.86 7.24 -11.66
CA ASP A 272 18.17 6.65 -11.96
C ASP A 272 18.46 5.42 -11.07
N VAL A 273 18.07 5.46 -9.80
CA VAL A 273 18.26 4.33 -8.86
C VAL A 273 17.10 3.34 -8.95
N LEU A 274 15.87 3.71 -8.61
CA LEU A 274 14.77 2.74 -8.53
C LEU A 274 14.39 2.13 -9.89
N LYS A 275 14.08 2.97 -10.89
CA LYS A 275 13.71 2.49 -12.23
C LYS A 275 14.91 2.00 -13.04
N GLY A 276 16.06 2.64 -12.87
CA GLY A 276 17.33 2.35 -13.56
C GLY A 276 18.11 1.22 -12.89
N LYS A 277 18.92 1.56 -11.88
CA LYS A 277 19.84 0.64 -11.17
C LYS A 277 19.15 -0.61 -10.63
N LEU A 278 18.00 -0.47 -9.97
CA LEU A 278 17.22 -1.58 -9.40
C LEU A 278 16.28 -2.22 -10.42
N GLY A 279 16.12 -1.63 -11.61
CA GLY A 279 15.36 -2.22 -12.71
C GLY A 279 13.84 -2.31 -12.51
N PHE A 280 13.26 -1.57 -11.57
CA PHE A 280 11.82 -1.63 -11.27
C PHE A 280 10.95 -1.27 -12.49
N LYS A 281 10.02 -2.16 -12.88
CA LYS A 281 9.11 -2.00 -14.04
C LYS A 281 7.63 -1.82 -13.66
N GLY A 282 7.30 -1.91 -12.37
CA GLY A 282 6.01 -1.46 -11.85
C GLY A 282 5.89 0.07 -11.89
N PHE A 283 4.91 0.62 -11.17
CA PHE A 283 4.70 2.07 -11.11
C PHE A 283 4.99 2.66 -9.73
N VAL A 284 5.52 3.87 -9.71
CA VAL A 284 5.81 4.66 -8.52
C VAL A 284 4.61 5.56 -8.20
N ILE A 285 4.08 5.46 -6.98
CA ILE A 285 3.00 6.32 -6.50
C ILE A 285 3.49 7.31 -5.44
N SER A 286 2.94 8.53 -5.42
CA SER A 286 3.18 9.46 -4.31
C SER A 286 2.43 9.03 -3.05
N ASP A 287 2.98 9.31 -1.87
CA ASP A 287 2.16 9.38 -0.66
C ASP A 287 1.08 10.49 -0.75
N TRP A 288 0.10 10.48 0.16
CA TRP A 288 -1.07 11.36 0.22
C TRP A 288 -0.72 12.86 0.23
N GLU A 289 -1.11 13.60 -0.82
CA GLU A 289 -0.73 15.01 -0.99
C GLU A 289 0.81 15.22 -0.88
N GLY A 290 1.60 14.18 -1.19
CA GLY A 290 3.05 14.25 -1.01
C GLY A 290 3.71 15.26 -1.94
N ILE A 291 3.19 15.41 -3.15
CA ILE A 291 3.69 16.41 -4.10
C ILE A 291 3.36 17.84 -3.65
N ASP A 292 2.25 18.04 -2.93
CA ASP A 292 1.79 19.34 -2.46
C ASP A 292 2.78 19.96 -1.47
N ARG A 293 3.61 19.14 -0.84
CA ARG A 293 4.64 19.54 0.12
C ARG A 293 5.92 20.04 -0.53
N LEU A 294 6.09 19.83 -1.84
CA LEU A 294 7.29 20.27 -2.58
C LEU A 294 7.44 21.79 -2.64
N CYS A 295 6.34 22.53 -2.44
CA CYS A 295 6.41 23.99 -2.37
C CYS A 295 6.80 24.49 -0.97
N GLU A 296 6.76 23.66 0.07
CA GLU A 296 7.16 24.03 1.43
C GLU A 296 8.70 24.04 1.60
N PRO A 297 9.28 24.98 2.38
CA PRO A 297 8.63 26.09 3.09
C PRO A 297 8.53 27.37 2.24
N ARG A 298 8.89 27.33 0.94
CA ARG A 298 8.92 28.51 0.06
C ARG A 298 7.53 29.14 -0.07
N GLU A 299 6.51 28.31 -0.21
CA GLU A 299 5.11 28.68 -0.39
C GLU A 299 4.21 27.78 0.49
N PRO A 300 2.97 28.21 0.78
CA PRO A 300 1.98 27.35 1.45
C PRO A 300 1.76 26.04 0.70
N ARG A 301 1.56 24.94 1.43
CA ARG A 301 1.32 23.61 0.86
C ARG A 301 0.31 23.64 -0.30
N GLY A 302 0.72 23.09 -1.43
CA GLY A 302 -0.13 22.91 -2.61
C GLY A 302 -0.60 24.20 -3.29
N SER A 303 -0.02 25.37 -2.97
CA SER A 303 -0.35 26.64 -3.60
C SER A 303 0.25 26.76 -5.01
N ASP A 304 1.50 26.35 -5.19
CA ASP A 304 2.20 26.29 -6.48
C ASP A 304 2.09 24.88 -7.10
N TYR A 305 0.85 24.47 -7.38
CA TYR A 305 0.55 23.08 -7.72
C TYR A 305 1.15 22.63 -9.06
N ARG A 306 1.26 23.54 -10.04
CA ARG A 306 1.92 23.23 -11.32
C ARG A 306 3.39 22.92 -11.13
N TYR A 307 4.10 23.71 -10.32
CA TYR A 307 5.47 23.39 -9.93
C TYR A 307 5.56 22.01 -9.28
N CYS A 308 4.69 21.71 -8.31
CA CYS A 308 4.68 20.41 -7.63
C CYS A 308 4.47 19.24 -8.60
N ILE A 309 3.52 19.34 -9.53
CA ILE A 309 3.28 18.33 -10.57
C ILE A 309 4.51 18.20 -11.47
N ALA A 310 5.03 19.31 -12.00
CA ALA A 310 6.17 19.29 -12.90
C ALA A 310 7.41 18.63 -12.26
N GLN A 311 7.75 19.01 -11.03
CA GLN A 311 8.89 18.45 -10.32
C GLN A 311 8.73 16.95 -10.05
N SER A 312 7.58 16.52 -9.55
CA SER A 312 7.35 15.12 -9.21
C SER A 312 7.26 14.21 -10.44
N VAL A 313 6.52 14.62 -11.48
CA VAL A 313 6.36 13.84 -12.71
C VAL A 313 7.69 13.73 -13.46
N ASN A 314 8.48 14.82 -13.55
CA ASN A 314 9.81 14.79 -14.18
C ASN A 314 10.85 14.02 -13.36
N ALA A 315 10.67 13.91 -12.03
CA ALA A 315 11.49 13.04 -11.19
C ALA A 315 11.23 11.54 -11.43
N GLY A 316 10.09 11.20 -12.03
CA GLY A 316 9.74 9.83 -12.38
C GLY A 316 8.51 9.27 -11.67
N MET A 317 7.71 10.11 -11.00
CA MET A 317 6.45 9.70 -10.39
C MET A 317 5.43 9.25 -11.43
N ASP A 318 4.81 8.08 -11.28
CA ASP A 318 3.88 7.53 -12.27
C ASP A 318 2.43 7.85 -11.94
N MET A 319 2.06 7.68 -10.67
CA MET A 319 0.72 7.96 -10.16
C MET A 319 0.79 8.94 -8.98
N ILE A 320 -0.13 9.90 -8.94
CA ILE A 320 -0.21 10.93 -7.91
C ILE A 320 -1.45 10.68 -7.05
N MET A 321 -1.25 10.55 -5.74
CA MET A 321 -2.30 10.49 -4.73
C MET A 321 -2.77 11.92 -4.41
N ILE A 322 -3.78 12.40 -5.14
CA ILE A 322 -4.23 13.81 -5.21
C ILE A 322 -5.22 14.20 -4.10
N PRO A 323 -5.58 13.25 -3.25
CA PRO A 323 -6.96 12.80 -2.93
C PRO A 323 -8.18 13.58 -3.49
N HIS A 324 -8.19 14.92 -3.42
CA HIS A 324 -9.42 15.71 -3.54
C HIS A 324 -9.48 16.65 -4.75
N ARG A 325 -8.33 17.08 -5.30
CA ARG A 325 -8.25 18.13 -6.35
C ARG A 325 -8.09 17.58 -7.77
N PHE A 326 -8.85 16.54 -8.13
CA PHE A 326 -8.66 15.80 -9.38
C PHE A 326 -8.78 16.65 -10.66
N GLU A 327 -9.84 17.46 -10.81
CA GLU A 327 -10.02 18.27 -12.02
C GLU A 327 -8.87 19.27 -12.20
N LYS A 328 -8.45 19.91 -11.11
CA LYS A 328 -7.30 20.83 -11.12
C LYS A 328 -6.01 20.12 -11.50
N PHE A 329 -5.74 18.93 -10.95
CA PHE A 329 -4.58 18.12 -11.35
C PHE A 329 -4.61 17.84 -12.86
N LEU A 330 -5.76 17.42 -13.38
CA LEU A 330 -5.92 17.07 -14.79
C LEU A 330 -5.70 18.28 -15.71
N GLU A 331 -6.20 19.45 -15.35
CA GLU A 331 -5.95 20.71 -16.07
C GLU A 331 -4.47 21.08 -16.05
N ASP A 332 -3.85 21.04 -14.87
CA ASP A 332 -2.47 21.48 -14.68
C ASP A 332 -1.46 20.56 -15.37
N ILE A 333 -1.64 19.23 -15.31
CA ILE A 333 -0.73 18.30 -16.00
C ILE A 333 -0.89 18.36 -17.52
N VAL A 334 -2.10 18.55 -18.05
CA VAL A 334 -2.32 18.73 -19.49
C VAL A 334 -1.62 20.01 -19.95
N PHE A 335 -1.79 21.11 -19.21
CA PHE A 335 -1.10 22.37 -19.49
C PHE A 335 0.42 22.19 -19.53
N LEU A 336 1.00 21.54 -18.52
CA LEU A 336 2.45 21.32 -18.44
C LEU A 336 3.01 20.50 -19.62
N VAL A 337 2.20 19.60 -20.19
CA VAL A 337 2.60 18.83 -21.37
C VAL A 337 2.48 19.66 -22.63
N GLU A 338 1.40 20.44 -22.77
CA GLU A 338 1.19 21.34 -23.91
C GLU A 338 2.22 22.48 -23.97
N THR A 339 2.72 22.95 -22.82
CA THR A 339 3.81 23.94 -22.75
C THR A 339 5.20 23.32 -22.89
N GLY A 340 5.32 21.99 -22.86
CA GLY A 340 6.59 21.26 -22.97
C GLY A 340 7.42 21.20 -21.69
N GLU A 341 6.87 21.65 -20.55
CA GLU A 341 7.52 21.56 -19.23
C GLU A 341 7.57 20.11 -18.71
N VAL A 342 6.62 19.27 -19.13
CA VAL A 342 6.64 17.82 -18.95
C VAL A 342 6.59 17.15 -20.33
N PRO A 343 7.61 16.38 -20.74
CA PRO A 343 7.61 15.78 -22.07
C PRO A 343 6.58 14.65 -22.17
N MET A 344 5.93 14.51 -23.34
CA MET A 344 4.95 13.45 -23.60
C MET A 344 5.51 12.04 -23.35
N SER A 345 6.80 11.83 -23.61
CA SER A 345 7.48 10.56 -23.32
C SER A 345 7.48 10.19 -21.84
N ARG A 346 7.47 11.18 -20.94
CA ARG A 346 7.33 10.95 -19.50
C ARG A 346 5.91 10.50 -19.15
N ILE A 347 4.90 11.13 -19.72
CA ILE A 347 3.51 10.70 -19.58
C ILE A 347 3.33 9.27 -20.11
N ASP A 348 3.92 8.96 -21.26
CA ASP A 348 3.86 7.60 -21.83
C ASP A 348 4.54 6.55 -20.95
N ASP A 349 5.72 6.83 -20.37
CA ASP A 349 6.36 5.94 -19.38
C ASP A 349 5.46 5.70 -18.14
N ALA A 350 4.82 6.75 -17.60
CA ALA A 350 3.94 6.63 -16.44
C ALA A 350 2.77 5.69 -16.74
N VAL A 351 2.09 5.97 -17.84
CA VAL A 351 0.88 5.27 -18.23
C VAL A 351 1.21 3.84 -18.66
N GLU A 352 2.34 3.60 -19.34
CA GLU A 352 2.80 2.25 -19.67
C GLU A 352 2.95 1.38 -18.41
N ARG A 353 3.57 1.93 -17.35
CA ARG A 353 3.75 1.23 -16.06
C ARG A 353 2.43 0.98 -15.34
N ILE A 354 1.52 1.96 -15.34
CA ILE A 354 0.20 1.83 -14.72
C ILE A 354 -0.64 0.79 -15.47
N LEU A 355 -0.70 0.86 -16.79
CA LEU A 355 -1.44 -0.09 -17.61
C LEU A 355 -0.87 -1.50 -17.49
N ARG A 356 0.47 -1.66 -17.45
CA ARG A 356 1.12 -2.94 -17.20
C ARG A 356 0.60 -3.58 -15.92
N VAL A 357 0.62 -2.84 -14.81
CA VAL A 357 0.11 -3.35 -13.52
C VAL A 357 -1.38 -3.64 -13.57
N LYS A 358 -2.19 -2.83 -14.28
CA LYS A 358 -3.63 -3.11 -14.48
C LYS A 358 -3.90 -4.39 -15.28
N PHE A 359 -3.12 -4.67 -16.31
CA PHE A 359 -3.29 -5.93 -17.06
C PHE A 359 -2.86 -7.12 -16.22
N ILE A 360 -1.75 -7.01 -15.47
CA ILE A 360 -1.25 -8.08 -14.59
C ILE A 360 -2.20 -8.35 -13.42
N SER A 361 -2.88 -7.31 -12.92
CA SER A 361 -3.88 -7.50 -11.87
C SER A 361 -5.13 -8.22 -12.35
N GLY A 362 -5.28 -8.41 -13.67
CA GLY A 362 -6.45 -9.02 -14.29
C GLY A 362 -7.71 -8.16 -14.18
N VAL A 363 -7.61 -6.89 -13.76
CA VAL A 363 -8.79 -6.04 -13.55
C VAL A 363 -9.52 -5.70 -14.86
N PHE A 364 -8.88 -5.88 -16.02
CA PHE A 364 -9.56 -5.80 -17.32
C PHE A 364 -10.50 -6.98 -17.57
N GLU A 365 -10.13 -8.18 -17.10
CA GLU A 365 -10.88 -9.42 -17.28
C GLU A 365 -11.90 -9.63 -16.14
N HIS A 366 -11.50 -9.29 -14.92
CA HIS A 366 -12.25 -9.48 -13.69
C HIS A 366 -12.38 -8.15 -12.93
N PRO A 367 -13.13 -7.17 -13.47
CA PRO A 367 -13.21 -5.84 -12.89
C PRO A 367 -14.02 -5.77 -11.58
N PHE A 368 -14.90 -6.75 -11.33
CA PHE A 368 -15.84 -6.76 -10.22
C PHE A 368 -15.44 -7.74 -9.12
N SER A 369 -15.99 -7.52 -7.93
CA SER A 369 -15.77 -8.33 -6.74
C SER A 369 -16.31 -9.76 -6.87
N ASP A 370 -15.62 -10.71 -6.22
CA ASP A 370 -16.07 -12.10 -6.08
C ASP A 370 -16.79 -12.27 -4.74
N HIS A 371 -18.12 -12.26 -4.77
CA HIS A 371 -18.95 -12.37 -3.57
C HIS A 371 -18.79 -13.71 -2.83
N SER A 372 -18.23 -14.75 -3.46
CA SER A 372 -17.96 -16.03 -2.79
C SER A 372 -16.87 -15.94 -1.73
N LEU A 373 -16.08 -14.86 -1.72
CA LEU A 373 -15.02 -14.61 -0.75
C LEU A 373 -15.49 -13.84 0.49
N LEU A 374 -16.72 -13.32 0.54
CA LEU A 374 -17.19 -12.43 1.61
C LEU A 374 -17.04 -13.05 3.01
N ASP A 375 -17.34 -14.35 3.15
CA ASP A 375 -17.26 -15.08 4.42
C ASP A 375 -15.81 -15.34 4.89
N ILE A 376 -14.81 -15.07 4.04
CA ILE A 376 -13.38 -15.16 4.41
C ILE A 376 -12.96 -13.99 5.31
N VAL A 377 -13.63 -12.83 5.22
CA VAL A 377 -13.27 -11.66 6.04
C VAL A 377 -13.50 -11.96 7.51
N GLY A 378 -12.42 -11.93 8.29
CA GLY A 378 -12.48 -12.24 9.71
C GLY A 378 -12.79 -13.71 10.02
N CYS A 379 -12.51 -14.64 9.10
CA CYS A 379 -12.73 -16.07 9.31
C CYS A 379 -11.90 -16.62 10.48
N LYS A 380 -12.29 -17.79 10.98
CA LYS A 380 -11.67 -18.40 12.17
C LYS A 380 -10.20 -18.75 11.92
N GLU A 381 -9.89 -19.24 10.73
CA GLU A 381 -8.56 -19.67 10.31
C GLU A 381 -7.57 -18.50 10.33
N HIS A 382 -7.96 -17.35 9.77
CA HIS A 382 -7.15 -16.13 9.80
C HIS A 382 -6.97 -15.60 11.22
N ARG A 383 -8.01 -15.62 12.06
CA ARG A 383 -7.89 -15.24 13.48
C ARG A 383 -6.99 -16.19 14.27
N LEU A 384 -6.97 -17.48 13.94
CA LEU A 384 -6.04 -18.44 14.55
C LEU A 384 -4.59 -18.15 14.13
N LEU A 385 -4.36 -17.75 12.88
CA LEU A 385 -3.07 -17.27 12.41
C LEU A 385 -2.65 -15.98 13.12
N ALA A 386 -3.55 -15.00 13.26
CA ALA A 386 -3.29 -13.78 14.03
C ALA A 386 -2.94 -14.10 15.49
N ARG A 387 -3.64 -15.06 16.10
CA ARG A 387 -3.33 -15.55 17.46
C ARG A 387 -1.97 -16.25 17.54
N GLU A 388 -1.57 -17.00 16.52
CA GLU A 388 -0.20 -17.55 16.41
C GLU A 388 0.83 -16.43 16.39
N ALA A 389 0.61 -15.41 15.54
CA ALA A 389 1.50 -14.27 15.39
C ALA A 389 1.63 -13.47 16.70
N VAL A 390 0.51 -13.18 17.37
CA VAL A 390 0.50 -12.54 18.69
C VAL A 390 1.31 -13.35 19.70
N ARG A 391 1.19 -14.69 19.72
CA ARG A 391 1.96 -15.53 20.65
C ARG A 391 3.46 -15.46 20.36
N LYS A 392 3.85 -15.54 19.08
CA LYS A 392 5.25 -15.52 18.65
C LYS A 392 5.91 -14.15 18.79
N SER A 393 5.14 -13.05 18.82
CA SER A 393 5.67 -11.69 18.94
C SER A 393 6.02 -11.29 20.38
N LEU A 394 5.58 -12.05 21.39
CA LEU A 394 5.81 -11.71 22.79
C LEU A 394 7.28 -11.85 23.18
N ILE A 395 7.88 -10.76 23.65
CA ILE A 395 9.24 -10.74 24.20
C ILE A 395 9.17 -10.81 25.73
N LEU A 396 9.64 -11.92 26.32
CA LEU A 396 9.70 -12.08 27.77
C LEU A 396 10.91 -11.33 28.35
N LEU A 397 10.68 -10.10 28.83
CA LEU A 397 11.75 -9.27 29.39
C LEU A 397 12.17 -9.67 30.82
N LYS A 398 11.25 -10.24 31.60
CA LYS A 398 11.49 -10.63 33.00
C LYS A 398 10.52 -11.74 33.43
N ASN A 399 11.02 -12.73 34.16
CA ASN A 399 10.21 -13.86 34.63
C ASN A 399 10.39 -14.15 36.13
N GLY A 400 10.04 -13.18 36.98
CA GLY A 400 10.23 -13.26 38.44
C GLY A 400 11.38 -12.38 38.93
N LYS A 401 11.40 -12.10 40.25
CA LYS A 401 12.54 -11.43 40.91
C LYS A 401 13.59 -12.42 41.39
N ASP A 402 13.17 -13.65 41.69
CA ASP A 402 14.03 -14.76 42.08
C ASP A 402 14.30 -15.65 40.86
N GLN A 403 15.58 -15.92 40.58
CA GLN A 403 15.98 -16.77 39.46
C GLN A 403 15.59 -18.24 39.64
N LYS A 404 15.38 -18.69 40.88
CA LYS A 404 15.00 -20.09 41.18
C LYS A 404 13.49 -20.32 41.17
N ALA A 405 12.69 -19.26 41.10
CA ALA A 405 11.23 -19.32 41.16
C ALA A 405 10.60 -18.48 40.02
N PRO A 406 10.50 -19.04 38.81
CA PRO A 406 9.90 -18.34 37.68
C PRO A 406 8.42 -18.04 37.93
N PHE A 407 7.96 -16.87 37.51
CA PHE A 407 6.56 -16.45 37.68
C PHE A 407 5.63 -17.03 36.61
N LEU A 408 6.12 -17.14 35.38
CA LEU A 408 5.43 -17.69 34.22
C LEU A 408 5.98 -19.08 33.88
N PRO A 409 5.12 -20.00 33.41
CA PRO A 409 3.70 -19.81 33.09
C PRO A 409 2.79 -19.82 34.33
N LEU A 410 1.71 -19.02 34.29
CA LEU A 410 0.70 -18.99 35.36
C LEU A 410 -0.08 -20.31 35.43
N ALA A 411 -0.38 -20.76 36.65
CA ALA A 411 -1.20 -21.94 36.88
C ALA A 411 -2.67 -21.67 36.53
N LYS A 412 -3.24 -22.50 35.64
CA LYS A 412 -4.67 -22.43 35.25
C LYS A 412 -5.63 -22.86 36.37
N THR A 413 -5.12 -23.45 37.45
CA THR A 413 -5.90 -23.99 38.58
C THR A 413 -6.04 -23.01 39.75
N ALA A 414 -5.60 -21.76 39.58
CA ALA A 414 -5.75 -20.73 40.61
C ALA A 414 -7.23 -20.51 40.97
N LYS A 415 -7.54 -20.47 42.27
CA LYS A 415 -8.92 -20.28 42.76
C LYS A 415 -9.48 -18.89 42.45
N ARG A 416 -8.61 -17.90 42.34
CA ARG A 416 -8.94 -16.50 42.06
C ARG A 416 -7.74 -15.82 41.42
N ILE A 417 -7.99 -15.03 40.39
CA ILE A 417 -6.99 -14.18 39.74
C ILE A 417 -7.53 -12.74 39.66
N LEU A 418 -6.63 -11.78 39.52
CA LEU A 418 -6.95 -10.38 39.25
C LEU A 418 -6.44 -10.04 37.85
N VAL A 419 -7.28 -9.40 37.05
CA VAL A 419 -6.93 -8.77 35.77
C VAL A 419 -7.16 -7.27 35.95
N ALA A 420 -6.16 -6.45 35.66
CA ALA A 420 -6.20 -5.01 35.87
C ALA A 420 -5.33 -4.27 34.84
N GLY A 421 -5.53 -2.96 34.72
CA GLY A 421 -4.83 -2.09 33.78
C GLY A 421 -5.75 -1.59 32.67
N THR A 422 -5.46 -0.41 32.11
CA THR A 422 -6.31 0.27 31.12
C THR A 422 -6.45 -0.50 29.80
N HIS A 423 -5.49 -1.38 29.48
CA HIS A 423 -5.46 -2.15 28.22
C HIS A 423 -6.02 -3.58 28.37
N ALA A 424 -6.50 -3.95 29.56
CA ALA A 424 -6.84 -5.35 29.84
C ALA A 424 -8.14 -5.84 29.18
N ASP A 425 -9.06 -4.93 28.83
CA ASP A 425 -10.35 -5.20 28.16
C ASP A 425 -10.66 -4.08 27.14
N ASP A 426 -9.68 -3.73 26.31
CA ASP A 426 -9.81 -2.68 25.29
C ASP A 426 -9.21 -3.17 23.96
N ILE A 427 -10.09 -3.54 23.02
CA ILE A 427 -9.67 -4.06 21.71
C ILE A 427 -9.00 -2.97 20.87
N GLY A 428 -9.44 -1.72 20.99
CA GLY A 428 -8.85 -0.59 20.29
C GLY A 428 -7.40 -0.36 20.70
N TYR A 429 -7.13 -0.29 22.01
CA TYR A 429 -5.78 -0.09 22.53
C TYR A 429 -4.81 -1.23 22.21
N GLN A 430 -5.24 -2.49 22.23
CA GLN A 430 -4.35 -3.60 21.85
C GLN A 430 -4.06 -3.65 20.35
N CYS A 431 -4.92 -3.05 19.50
CA CYS A 431 -4.74 -2.99 18.06
C CYS A 431 -3.88 -1.78 17.63
N GLY A 432 -4.05 -0.63 18.28
CA GLY A 432 -3.28 0.59 18.03
C GLY A 432 -3.73 1.37 16.80
N GLY A 433 -2.81 2.16 16.24
CA GLY A 433 -3.05 2.96 15.03
C GLY A 433 -3.45 2.09 13.83
N TRP A 434 -4.00 2.73 12.80
CA TRP A 434 -4.49 2.06 11.59
C TRP A 434 -5.58 1.01 11.83
N THR A 435 -6.31 1.01 12.95
CA THR A 435 -7.41 0.04 13.15
C THR A 435 -8.76 0.75 13.10
N ILE A 436 -9.57 0.44 12.10
CA ILE A 436 -10.85 1.08 11.74
C ILE A 436 -10.72 2.57 11.39
N ALA A 437 -10.04 3.37 12.20
CA ALA A 437 -9.70 4.77 11.96
C ALA A 437 -8.19 4.95 11.77
N TRP A 438 -7.79 6.07 11.17
CA TRP A 438 -6.38 6.38 10.90
C TRP A 438 -5.51 6.34 12.16
N HIS A 439 -5.91 7.05 13.22
CA HIS A 439 -5.18 7.06 14.50
C HIS A 439 -5.51 5.87 15.42
N GLY A 440 -6.36 4.94 14.98
CA GLY A 440 -7.03 4.01 15.89
C GLY A 440 -8.02 4.72 16.80
N ASP A 441 -8.64 3.95 17.70
CA ASP A 441 -9.54 4.47 18.74
C ASP A 441 -9.51 3.50 19.94
N SER A 442 -10.10 3.90 21.07
CA SER A 442 -10.29 3.09 22.27
C SER A 442 -11.62 2.33 22.25
N GLY A 443 -11.75 1.32 23.12
CA GLY A 443 -12.99 0.59 23.31
C GLY A 443 -13.27 -0.45 22.23
N LYS A 444 -14.54 -0.83 22.08
CA LYS A 444 -15.01 -1.93 21.23
C LYS A 444 -15.22 -1.50 19.77
N ILE A 445 -14.13 -1.21 19.09
CA ILE A 445 -14.12 -0.64 17.73
C ILE A 445 -14.41 -1.67 16.62
N THR A 446 -14.25 -2.97 16.90
CA THR A 446 -14.47 -4.07 15.95
C THR A 446 -14.99 -5.33 16.66
N LEU A 447 -15.23 -6.41 15.91
CA LEU A 447 -15.72 -7.68 16.43
C LEU A 447 -14.66 -8.40 17.27
N ASP A 448 -14.96 -8.57 18.56
CA ASP A 448 -14.09 -9.21 19.56
C ASP A 448 -14.18 -10.76 19.49
N ARG A 449 -15.34 -11.32 19.14
CA ARG A 449 -15.56 -12.78 18.98
C ARG A 449 -16.73 -13.07 18.04
N GLN A 450 -16.58 -14.02 17.11
CA GLN A 450 -17.73 -14.84 16.74
C GLN A 450 -18.17 -15.55 18.01
N LYS A 451 -19.44 -15.40 18.42
CA LYS A 451 -20.04 -16.32 19.38
C LYS A 451 -19.76 -17.71 18.84
N ALA A 452 -18.91 -18.47 19.54
CA ALA A 452 -18.79 -19.90 19.27
C ALA A 452 -20.17 -20.48 19.52
N SER A 453 -20.87 -20.78 18.43
CA SER A 453 -22.04 -21.66 18.41
C SER A 453 -21.61 -23.06 18.80
#